data_AF-H0TZX9-F1
#
_entry.id   AF-H0TZX9-F1
#
_cell.length_a   1.000
_cell.length_b   1.000
_cell.length_c   1.000
_cell.angle_alpha   90.00
_cell.angle_beta   90.00
_cell.angle_gamma   90.00
#
_symmetry.space_group_name_H-M   'P 1'
#
loop_
_entity.id
_entity.type
_entity.pdbx_description
1 polymer ?
#
loop_
_entity_poly.entity_id
_entity_poly.type
_entity_poly.pdbx_seq_one_letter_code
_entity_poly.pdbx_strand_id
1 'polypeptide(L)'
;MKSHAVPFENRWTNGEHAWQWHRELERLGVQNVRTMFCEHETHHGEERTVVFDIPPGFVQDWLAFHDRKTARQQLIWRGSIVALGMIAASGAVLGLMK
;
A
#
# COMPACT_ATOMS: atom_id res chain seq x y z
N MET A 1 -26.09 9.85 -0.46
CA MET A 1 -24.83 9.91 -1.23
C MET A 1 -23.89 8.88 -0.63
N LYS A 2 -23.30 7.98 -1.42
CA LYS A 2 -22.33 7.01 -0.90
C LYS A 2 -21.12 7.81 -0.40
N SER A 3 -20.90 7.81 0.91
CA SER A 3 -19.71 8.40 1.52
C SER A 3 -18.52 7.57 1.04
N HIS A 4 -17.83 8.05 0.01
CA HIS A 4 -16.61 7.42 -0.46
C HIS A 4 -15.50 7.84 0.51
N ALA A 5 -15.34 7.06 1.57
CA ALA A 5 -14.25 7.24 2.52
C ALA A 5 -12.99 6.57 1.96
N VAL A 6 -11.88 7.30 1.96
CA VAL A 6 -10.57 6.72 1.67
C VAL A 6 -10.19 5.70 2.76
N PRO A 7 -9.42 4.66 2.45
CA PRO A 7 -9.13 3.54 3.37
C PRO A 7 -8.08 3.86 4.44
N PHE A 8 -7.69 5.12 4.59
CA PHE A 8 -6.72 5.61 5.58
C PHE A 8 -7.21 6.89 6.24
N GLU A 9 -6.64 7.22 7.39
CA GLU A 9 -7.05 8.35 8.21
C GLU A 9 -6.91 9.66 7.44
N ASN A 10 -8.04 10.25 7.04
CA ASN A 10 -8.05 11.37 6.13
C ASN A 10 -8.05 12.70 6.90
N ARG A 11 -6.89 13.34 6.96
CA ARG A 11 -6.76 14.74 7.40
C ARG A 11 -6.91 15.75 6.25
N TRP A 12 -7.08 15.29 5.02
CA TRP A 12 -7.02 16.09 3.79
C TRP A 12 -8.40 16.29 3.14
N THR A 13 -8.92 17.52 3.15
CA THR A 13 -10.16 17.97 2.49
C THR A 13 -11.41 17.10 2.70
N ASN A 14 -12.56 17.57 2.20
CA ASN A 14 -13.80 16.78 2.22
C ASN A 14 -13.60 15.46 1.44
N GLY A 15 -14.19 14.36 1.92
CA GLY A 15 -13.89 13.00 1.46
C GLY A 15 -14.03 12.73 -0.05
N GLU A 16 -14.73 13.58 -0.80
CA GLU A 16 -14.89 13.45 -2.26
C GLU A 16 -13.60 13.71 -3.04
N HIS A 17 -12.86 14.78 -2.75
CA HIS A 17 -11.58 15.05 -3.42
C HIS A 17 -10.52 14.03 -3.01
N ALA A 18 -10.47 13.68 -1.73
CA ALA A 18 -9.60 12.61 -1.25
C ALA A 18 -9.86 11.28 -1.98
N TRP A 19 -11.12 10.95 -2.25
CA TRP A 19 -11.46 9.77 -3.01
C TRP A 19 -11.02 9.83 -4.48
N GLN A 20 -11.16 11.00 -5.13
CA GLN A 20 -10.69 11.21 -6.49
C GLN A 20 -9.17 11.06 -6.59
N TRP A 21 -8.43 11.71 -5.69
CA TRP A 21 -6.98 11.57 -5.61
C TRP A 21 -6.55 10.13 -5.36
N HIS A 22 -7.22 9.44 -4.44
CA HIS A 22 -6.96 8.02 -4.20
C HIS A 22 -7.13 7.20 -5.48
N ARG A 23 -8.24 7.35 -6.22
CA ARG A 23 -8.44 6.61 -7.47
C ARG A 23 -7.38 6.91 -8.52
N GLU A 24 -6.92 8.15 -8.60
CA GLU A 24 -5.88 8.51 -9.57
C GLU A 24 -4.53 7.87 -9.20
N LEU A 25 -4.16 7.87 -7.91
CA LEU A 25 -2.95 7.20 -7.42
C LEU A 25 -3.04 5.67 -7.61
N GLU A 26 -4.20 5.07 -7.36
CA GLU A 26 -4.42 3.64 -7.65
C GLU A 26 -4.26 3.33 -9.14
N ARG A 27 -4.73 4.21 -10.03
CA ARG A 27 -4.61 4.04 -11.49
C ARG A 27 -3.15 4.07 -11.95
N LEU A 28 -2.34 4.94 -11.34
CA LEU A 28 -0.91 5.04 -11.63
C LEU A 28 -0.13 3.87 -11.05
N GLY A 29 -0.55 3.37 -9.89
CA GLY A 29 0.11 2.29 -9.18
C GLY A 29 1.30 2.76 -8.34
N VAL A 30 1.60 2.00 -7.29
CA VAL A 30 2.55 2.36 -6.21
C VAL A 30 3.94 2.73 -6.73
N GLN A 31 4.46 1.97 -7.70
CA GLN A 31 5.83 2.20 -8.20
C GLN A 31 5.94 3.49 -9.00
N ASN A 32 4.98 3.78 -9.87
CA ASN A 32 4.99 5.01 -10.66
C ASN A 32 4.82 6.23 -9.75
N VAL A 33 3.89 6.17 -8.79
CA VAL A 33 3.69 7.24 -7.81
C VAL A 33 4.96 7.50 -7.00
N ARG A 34 5.69 6.45 -6.59
CA ARG A 34 6.98 6.62 -5.90
C ARG A 34 8.03 7.33 -6.75
N THR A 35 8.15 6.93 -8.02
CA THR A 35 9.10 7.56 -8.94
C THR A 35 8.77 9.03 -9.12
N MET A 36 7.50 9.36 -9.42
CA MET A 36 7.05 10.74 -9.59
C MET A 36 7.21 11.56 -8.30
N PHE A 37 6.91 10.97 -7.13
CA PHE A 37 7.09 11.63 -5.85
C PHE A 37 8.57 11.90 -5.55
N CYS A 38 9.45 10.93 -5.81
CA CYS A 38 10.89 11.10 -5.63
C CYS A 38 11.46 12.17 -6.57
N GLU A 39 11.00 12.20 -7.82
CA GLU A 39 11.37 13.21 -8.81
C GLU A 39 10.92 14.61 -8.38
N HIS A 40 9.69 14.72 -7.88
CA HIS A 40 9.15 15.97 -7.33
C HIS A 40 9.99 16.44 -6.14
N GLU A 41 10.26 15.59 -5.14
CA GLU A 41 11.08 15.98 -3.98
C GLU A 41 12.51 16.41 -4.38
N THR A 42 13.04 15.87 -5.48
CA THR A 42 14.40 16.14 -5.95
C THR A 42 14.49 17.42 -6.79
N HIS A 43 13.51 17.66 -7.66
CA HIS A 43 13.59 18.72 -8.68
C HIS A 43 12.53 19.83 -8.51
N HIS A 44 11.44 19.54 -7.80
CA HIS A 44 10.25 20.40 -7.68
C HIS A 44 9.77 20.54 -6.23
N GLY A 45 10.65 20.39 -5.24
CA GLY A 45 10.26 20.35 -3.81
C GLY A 45 9.56 21.61 -3.28
N GLU A 46 9.63 22.73 -4.00
CA GLU A 46 8.89 23.96 -3.67
C GLU A 46 7.45 23.97 -4.20
N GLU A 47 7.12 23.08 -5.14
CA GLU A 47 5.77 22.95 -5.68
C GLU A 47 4.83 22.28 -4.66
N ARG A 48 3.59 22.78 -4.60
CA ARG A 48 2.59 22.29 -3.63
C ARG A 48 1.89 21.02 -4.08
N THR A 49 2.21 20.50 -5.26
CA THR A 49 1.48 19.43 -5.93
C THR A 49 2.44 18.52 -6.65
N VAL A 50 2.27 17.21 -6.45
CA VAL A 50 3.21 16.20 -6.98
C VAL A 50 2.70 15.59 -8.27
N VAL A 51 1.48 15.04 -8.22
CA VAL A 51 0.91 14.26 -9.31
C VAL A 51 -0.52 14.75 -9.53
N PHE A 52 -0.85 15.23 -10.73
CA PHE A 52 -2.22 15.69 -11.06
C PHE A 52 -2.85 16.61 -9.99
N ASP A 53 -2.10 17.62 -9.53
CA ASP A 53 -2.54 18.56 -8.49
C ASP A 53 -2.83 17.94 -7.11
N ILE A 54 -2.29 16.75 -6.84
CA ILE A 54 -2.43 16.07 -5.54
C ILE A 54 -1.37 16.61 -4.56
N PRO A 55 -1.76 16.99 -3.33
CA PRO A 55 -0.81 17.45 -2.32
C PRO A 55 0.24 16.39 -1.96
N PRO A 56 1.52 16.76 -1.79
CA PRO A 56 2.59 15.82 -1.46
C PRO A 56 2.32 15.02 -0.19
N GLY A 57 1.75 15.68 0.84
CA GLY A 57 1.41 14.99 2.08
C GLY A 57 0.29 13.94 1.92
N PHE A 58 -0.63 14.10 0.96
CA PHE A 58 -1.62 13.07 0.65
C PHE A 58 -0.96 11.87 -0.04
N VAL A 59 -0.03 12.12 -0.98
CA VAL A 59 0.75 11.07 -1.64
C VAL A 59 1.57 10.29 -0.62
N GLN A 60 2.21 10.98 0.33
CA GLN A 60 2.97 10.36 1.41
C GLN A 60 2.10 9.44 2.29
N ASP A 61 0.92 9.90 2.70
CA ASP A 61 0.00 9.09 3.51
C ASP A 61 -0.51 7.87 2.71
N TRP A 62 -0.79 8.04 1.41
CA TRP A 62 -1.19 6.96 0.52
C TRP A 62 -0.08 5.92 0.31
N LEU A 63 1.18 6.35 0.19
CA LEU A 63 2.34 5.47 0.10
C LEU A 63 2.55 4.69 1.41
N ALA A 64 2.45 5.37 2.56
CA ALA A 64 2.57 4.74 3.87
C ALA A 64 1.48 3.67 4.09
N PHE A 65 0.25 3.92 3.62
CA PHE A 65 -0.82 2.93 3.62
C PHE A 65 -0.46 1.68 2.80
N HIS A 66 0.09 1.85 1.60
CA HIS A 66 0.51 0.75 0.74
C HIS A 66 1.68 -0.06 1.30
N ASP A 67 2.61 0.60 1.98
CA ASP A 67 3.73 -0.08 2.63
C ASP A 67 3.28 -0.96 3.79
N ARG A 68 2.36 -0.46 4.61
CA ARG A 68 1.74 -1.26 5.68
C ARG A 68 0.97 -2.44 5.11
N LYS A 69 0.26 -2.26 3.99
CA LYS A 69 -0.49 -3.34 3.33
C LYS A 69 0.45 -4.41 2.79
N THR A 70 1.53 -4.02 2.13
CA THR A 70 2.55 -4.93 1.60
C THR A 70 3.24 -5.70 2.71
N ALA A 71 3.61 -5.03 3.81
CA ALA A 71 4.23 -5.67 4.97
C ALA A 71 3.31 -6.72 5.61
N ARG A 72 2.01 -6.41 5.74
CA ARG A 72 1.01 -7.39 6.22
C ARG A 72 0.88 -8.58 5.28
N GLN A 73 0.82 -8.32 3.96
CA GLN A 73 0.75 -9.38 2.96
C GLN A 73 1.96 -10.33 3.04
N GLN A 74 3.16 -9.77 3.21
CA GLN A 74 4.38 -10.55 3.37
C GLN A 74 4.40 -11.38 4.66
N LEU A 75 3.93 -10.83 5.77
CA LEU A 75 3.83 -11.56 7.04
C LEU A 75 2.86 -12.75 6.91
N ILE A 76 1.70 -12.54 6.30
CA ILE A 76 0.71 -13.60 6.06
C ILE A 76 1.34 -14.68 5.18
N TRP A 77 1.96 -14.30 4.06
CA TRP A 77 2.59 -15.24 3.13
C TRP A 77 3.70 -16.08 3.80
N ARG A 78 4.57 -15.43 4.59
CA ARG A 78 5.61 -16.12 5.37
C ARG A 78 5.01 -17.11 6.38
N GLY A 79 3.96 -16.69 7.09
CA GLY A 79 3.24 -17.56 8.02
C GLY A 79 2.65 -18.80 7.34
N SER A 80 2.04 -18.63 6.15
CA SER A 80 1.51 -19.74 5.36
C SER A 80 2.59 -20.75 4.95
N ILE A 81 3.76 -20.28 4.52
CA ILE A 81 4.88 -21.16 4.15
C ILE A 81 5.35 -21.97 5.36
N VAL A 82 5.52 -21.32 6.51
CA VAL A 82 5.96 -21.98 7.75
C VAL A 82 4.94 -23.04 8.20
N ALA A 83 3.64 -22.71 8.16
CA ALA A 83 2.58 -23.64 8.53
C ALA A 83 2.53 -24.86 7.59
N LEU A 84 2.61 -24.64 6.27
CA LEU A 84 2.66 -25.73 5.27
C LEU A 84 3.89 -26.61 5.47
N GLY A 85 5.05 -26.02 5.77
CA GLY A 85 6.27 -26.76 6.08
C GLY A 85 6.13 -27.66 7.32
N MET A 86 5.51 -27.15 8.40
CA MET A 86 5.24 -27.96 9.60
C MET A 86 4.29 -29.13 9.34
N ILE A 87 3.24 -28.92 8.55
CA ILE A 87 2.30 -30.00 8.17
C ILE A 87 3.04 -31.09 7.37
N ALA A 88 3.85 -30.70 6.38
CA ALA A 88 4.62 -31.64 5.58
C ALA A 88 5.63 -32.44 6.42
N ALA A 89 6.35 -31.77 7.34
CA ALA A 89 7.28 -32.43 8.26
C ALA A 89 6.57 -33.44 9.18
N SER A 90 5.38 -33.08 9.68
CA SER A 90 4.58 -33.97 10.54
C SER A 90 4.06 -35.18 9.78
N GLY A 91 3.64 -35.00 8.53
CA GLY A 91 3.25 -36.09 7.64
C GLY A 91 4.41 -37.03 7.29
N ALA A 92 5.62 -36.50 7.06
CA ALA A 92 6.81 -37.29 6.79
C ALA A 92 7.22 -38.17 7.99
N VAL A 93 7.15 -37.62 9.22
CA VAL A 93 7.44 -38.39 10.45
C VAL A 93 6.42 -39.53 10.63
N LEU A 94 5.13 -39.26 10.44
CA LEU A 94 4.09 -40.29 10.53
C LEU A 94 4.20 -41.34 9.41
N GLY A 95 4.61 -40.94 8.21
CA GLY A 95 4.84 -41.84 7.07
C GLY A 95 6.07 -42.74 7.25
N LEU A 96 7.11 -42.28 7.96
CA LEU A 96 8.29 -43.09 8.28
C LEU A 96 8.07 -44.09 9.42
N MET A 97 7.04 -43.89 10.24
CA MET A 97 6.71 -44.75 11.39
C MET A 97 5.67 -45.85 11.04
N LYS A 98 5.29 -46.00 9.77
CA LYS A 98 4.32 -46.98 9.28
C LYS A 98 5.01 -48.02 8.42
#